data_AF-A0A423PWQ9-F1
#
_entry.id   AF-A0A423PWQ9-F1
#
_cell.length_a   1.000
_cell.length_b   1.000
_cell.length_c   1.000
_cell.angle_alpha   90.00
_cell.angle_beta   90.00
_cell.angle_gamma   90.00
#
_symmetry.space_group_name_H-M   'P 1'
#
loop_
_entity.id
_entity.type
_entity.pdbx_description
1 polymer ?
#
loop_
_entity_poly.entity_id
_entity_poly.type
_entity_poly.pdbx_seq_one_letter_code
_entity_poly.pdbx_strand_id
1 'polypeptide(L)'
;MLLALSAVALVSGCDSDDESDSSEASTEDGASSGTVSAERIRARIIGNTVGGTMSPDSSYTEYYAEDGTIHGPGYEAEWRIDGDRMCFDYDEAPQADCYDVRIDGDSVSWRRDGETEGRGTIVEGNPNNF
;
A
#
# COMPACT_ATOMS: atom_id res chain seq x y z
N MET A 1 -50.48 -18.71 -48.12
CA MET A 1 -50.78 -17.68 -49.12
C MET A 1 -51.46 -16.53 -48.40
N LEU A 2 -51.00 -15.30 -48.67
CA LEU A 2 -51.38 -14.00 -48.08
C LEU A 2 -50.82 -13.74 -46.66
N LEU A 3 -49.78 -12.92 -46.50
CA LEU A 3 -49.60 -11.46 -46.71
C LEU A 3 -49.94 -10.65 -45.45
N ALA A 4 -48.90 -9.97 -44.98
CA ALA A 4 -48.83 -9.11 -43.79
C ALA A 4 -49.70 -7.86 -43.89
N LEU A 5 -49.97 -7.24 -42.73
CA LEU A 5 -49.90 -5.78 -42.56
C LEU A 5 -49.66 -5.43 -41.09
N SER A 6 -48.47 -4.90 -40.84
CA SER A 6 -48.03 -4.27 -39.60
C SER A 6 -48.82 -3.02 -39.28
N ALA A 7 -49.16 -2.83 -38.01
CA ALA A 7 -49.41 -1.52 -37.42
C ALA A 7 -48.36 -1.30 -36.32
N VAL A 8 -47.56 -0.26 -36.49
CA VAL A 8 -46.54 0.22 -35.55
C VAL A 8 -47.26 0.92 -34.39
N ALA A 9 -47.10 0.41 -33.18
CA ALA A 9 -47.46 1.12 -31.95
C ALA A 9 -46.16 1.55 -31.26
N LEU A 10 -45.96 2.86 -31.15
CA LEU A 10 -44.92 3.51 -30.36
C LEU A 10 -45.20 3.24 -28.88
N VAL A 11 -44.44 2.32 -28.29
CA VAL A 11 -44.27 2.24 -26.83
C VAL A 11 -42.87 2.72 -26.51
N SER A 12 -42.76 3.67 -25.59
CA SER A 12 -41.50 4.20 -25.06
C SER A 12 -40.54 3.07 -24.72
N GLY A 13 -39.32 3.18 -25.25
CA GLY A 13 -38.33 2.11 -25.30
C GLY A 13 -37.95 1.52 -23.94
N CYS A 14 -37.96 0.19 -23.92
CA CYS A 14 -37.04 -0.63 -23.15
C CYS A 14 -35.85 -1.03 -24.05
N ASP A 15 -34.74 -1.39 -23.40
CA ASP A 15 -33.78 -2.47 -23.74
C ASP A 15 -32.50 -2.22 -24.58
N SER A 16 -31.37 -2.30 -23.87
CA SER A 16 -30.24 -3.25 -24.07
C SER A 16 -29.09 -2.97 -25.06
N ASP A 17 -27.97 -2.48 -24.51
CA ASP A 17 -26.57 -2.87 -24.81
C ASP A 17 -25.74 -2.48 -23.56
N ASP A 18 -25.42 -3.42 -22.65
CA ASP A 18 -24.07 -3.99 -22.45
C ASP A 18 -22.90 -3.01 -22.68
N GLU A 19 -22.47 -2.31 -21.63
CA GLU A 19 -21.04 -2.13 -21.32
C GLU A 19 -20.89 -2.13 -19.79
N SER A 20 -20.05 -3.06 -19.35
CA SER A 20 -19.63 -3.21 -17.97
C SER A 20 -18.85 -1.97 -17.54
N ASP A 21 -19.29 -1.32 -16.48
CA ASP A 21 -18.33 -0.88 -15.47
C ASP A 21 -18.97 -1.05 -14.09
N SER A 22 -18.69 -2.23 -13.56
CA SER A 22 -18.66 -2.50 -12.14
C SER A 22 -17.77 -1.48 -11.45
N SER A 23 -18.35 -0.37 -11.00
CA SER A 23 -17.83 0.25 -9.78
C SER A 23 -18.61 -0.34 -8.63
N GLU A 24 -18.28 -1.61 -8.35
CA GLU A 24 -18.65 -2.31 -7.14
C GLU A 24 -18.43 -1.39 -5.94
N ALA A 25 -19.41 -1.39 -5.06
CA ALA A 25 -19.20 -1.00 -3.70
C ALA A 25 -18.02 -1.80 -3.14
N SER A 26 -16.84 -1.18 -3.07
CA SER A 26 -15.86 -1.57 -2.07
C SER A 26 -16.40 -1.11 -0.73
N THR A 27 -17.30 -1.93 -0.20
CA THR A 27 -17.58 -1.97 1.22
C THR A 27 -16.34 -2.56 1.87
N GLU A 28 -15.33 -1.72 2.09
CA GLU A 28 -14.22 -2.03 2.99
C GLU A 28 -14.47 -1.29 4.31
N ASP A 29 -15.50 -1.75 5.04
CA ASP A 29 -15.44 -1.65 6.50
C ASP A 29 -15.01 -3.02 7.02
N GLY A 30 -13.69 -3.23 7.03
CA GLY A 30 -13.02 -4.42 7.54
C GLY A 30 -12.13 -4.03 8.71
N ALA A 31 -12.73 -3.70 9.86
CA ALA A 31 -12.08 -3.51 11.15
C ALA A 31 -10.95 -2.47 11.19
N SER A 32 -11.34 -1.19 11.25
CA SER A 32 -10.50 -0.13 11.80
C SER A 32 -10.03 -0.48 13.22
N SER A 33 -8.76 -0.90 13.34
CA SER A 33 -7.93 -0.68 14.53
C SER A 33 -6.43 -0.58 14.18
N GLY A 34 -6.15 0.32 13.23
CA GLY A 34 -4.89 1.06 13.18
C GLY A 34 -3.76 0.38 12.42
N THR A 35 -3.99 -0.08 11.20
CA THR A 35 -2.93 -0.36 10.23
C THR A 35 -3.30 0.35 8.92
N VAL A 36 -2.33 0.86 8.17
CA VAL A 36 -2.58 1.53 6.89
C VAL A 36 -2.58 0.52 5.73
N SER A 37 -3.37 0.77 4.69
CA SER A 37 -3.45 -0.12 3.53
C SER A 37 -2.14 -0.18 2.74
N ALA A 38 -1.93 -1.27 2.01
CA ALA A 38 -0.82 -1.47 1.09
C ALA A 38 -0.60 -0.26 0.14
N GLU A 39 -1.68 0.29 -0.42
CA GLU A 39 -1.64 1.46 -1.30
C GLU A 39 -1.13 2.71 -0.57
N ARG A 40 -1.57 2.92 0.67
CA ARG A 40 -1.11 4.03 1.50
C ARG A 40 0.35 3.87 1.89
N ILE A 41 0.81 2.65 2.16
CA ILE A 41 2.22 2.34 2.40
C ILE A 41 3.04 2.69 1.15
N ARG A 42 2.63 2.20 -0.03
CA ARG A 42 3.30 2.51 -1.30
C ARG A 42 3.43 4.00 -1.53
N ALA A 43 2.32 4.73 -1.41
CA ALA A 43 2.28 6.16 -1.69
C ALA A 43 3.10 7.02 -0.71
N ARG A 44 3.44 6.51 0.49
CA ARG A 44 4.10 7.29 1.53
C ARG A 44 5.53 6.88 1.81
N ILE A 45 5.86 5.59 1.67
CA ILE A 45 7.18 5.06 2.02
C ILE A 45 8.06 4.92 0.77
N ILE A 46 7.50 4.40 -0.33
CA ILE A 46 8.29 4.08 -1.51
C ILE A 46 8.69 5.36 -2.24
N GLY A 47 9.95 5.43 -2.65
CA GLY A 47 10.57 6.64 -3.19
C GLY A 47 10.92 7.69 -2.13
N ASN A 48 10.85 7.36 -0.84
CA ASN A 48 11.15 8.27 0.27
C ASN A 48 12.15 7.66 1.26
N THR A 49 12.72 8.50 2.12
CA THR A 49 13.60 8.10 3.21
C THR A 49 12.82 8.05 4.52
N VAL A 50 13.02 7.01 5.34
CA VAL A 50 12.57 6.99 6.74
C VAL A 50 13.77 7.00 7.66
N GLY A 51 13.81 7.98 8.56
CA GLY A 51 14.78 8.05 9.65
C GLY A 51 14.11 7.82 10.99
N GLY A 52 14.69 7.00 11.85
CA GLY A 52 14.02 6.62 13.09
C GLY A 52 14.82 5.74 14.02
N THR A 53 14.13 5.05 14.91
CA THR A 53 14.70 4.06 15.84
C THR A 53 13.84 2.80 15.91
N MET A 54 14.47 1.62 15.90
CA MET A 54 13.83 0.33 16.20
C MET A 54 14.00 -0.06 17.68
N SER A 55 14.89 0.64 18.38
CA SER A 55 15.18 0.49 19.81
C SER A 55 15.84 1.79 20.29
N PRO A 56 15.81 2.12 21.60
CA PRO A 56 16.35 3.39 22.10
C PRO A 56 17.81 3.65 21.71
N ASP A 57 18.61 2.60 21.52
CA ASP A 57 20.03 2.67 21.17
C ASP A 57 20.34 2.37 19.70
N SER A 58 19.32 2.11 18.86
CA SER A 58 19.50 1.75 17.44
C SER A 58 18.68 2.67 16.55
N SER A 59 19.37 3.64 15.95
CA SER A 59 18.81 4.53 14.93
C SER A 59 19.11 4.04 13.52
N TYR A 60 18.17 4.21 12.62
CA TYR A 60 18.31 3.92 11.20
C TYR A 60 17.95 5.15 10.36
N THR A 61 18.45 5.18 9.13
CA THR A 61 18.02 6.13 8.09
C THR A 61 18.16 5.41 6.76
N GLU A 62 17.02 5.19 6.11
CA GLU A 62 16.88 4.24 5.02
C GLU A 62 16.04 4.85 3.90
N TYR A 63 16.52 4.78 2.67
CA TYR A 63 15.76 5.10 1.48
C TYR A 63 15.12 3.83 0.91
N TYR A 64 13.81 3.85 0.71
CA TYR A 64 13.05 2.72 0.16
C TYR A 64 12.82 2.94 -1.34
N ALA A 65 13.71 2.38 -2.16
CA ALA A 65 13.70 2.54 -3.61
C ALA A 65 12.52 1.79 -4.27
N GLU A 66 12.04 2.27 -5.41
CA GLU A 66 10.88 1.70 -6.14
C GLU A 66 11.12 0.27 -6.66
N ASP A 67 12.38 -0.15 -6.78
CA ASP A 67 12.77 -1.46 -7.29
C ASP A 67 12.73 -2.58 -6.24
N GLY A 68 12.38 -2.27 -4.99
CA GLY A 68 12.34 -3.24 -3.89
C GLY A 68 13.57 -3.21 -2.99
N THR A 69 14.52 -2.29 -3.21
CA THR A 69 15.74 -2.21 -2.39
C THR A 69 15.65 -1.12 -1.32
N ILE A 70 16.33 -1.35 -0.20
CA ILE A 70 16.57 -0.40 0.87
C ILE A 70 18.02 0.03 0.77
N HIS A 71 18.28 1.35 0.76
CA HIS A 71 19.63 1.89 0.84
C HIS A 71 19.81 2.63 2.15
N GLY A 72 20.77 2.18 2.97
CA GLY A 72 21.14 2.81 4.22
C GLY A 72 22.61 3.23 4.24
N PRO A 73 23.11 3.76 5.36
CA PRO A 73 24.51 4.15 5.51
C PRO A 73 25.46 2.94 5.46
N GLY A 74 25.93 2.60 4.26
CA GLY A 74 26.92 1.55 4.02
C GLY A 74 26.34 0.13 3.94
N TYR A 75 25.03 0.00 3.72
CA TYR A 75 24.38 -1.29 3.50
C TYR A 75 23.21 -1.16 2.50
N GLU A 76 22.85 -2.30 1.93
CA GLU A 76 21.66 -2.50 1.11
C GLU A 76 20.87 -3.67 1.70
N ALA A 77 19.55 -3.65 1.52
CA ALA A 77 18.65 -4.72 1.93
C ALA A 77 17.44 -4.74 0.99
N GLU A 78 16.51 -5.68 1.19
CA GLU A 78 15.31 -5.77 0.36
C GLU A 78 14.05 -5.44 1.19
N TRP A 79 13.08 -4.80 0.54
CA TRP A 79 11.76 -4.60 1.10
C TRP A 79 10.68 -5.17 0.18
N ARG A 80 9.56 -5.55 0.80
CA ARG A 80 8.35 -5.94 0.07
C ARG A 80 7.11 -5.61 0.89
N ILE A 81 5.98 -5.46 0.20
CA ILE A 81 4.68 -5.31 0.83
C ILE A 81 3.92 -6.64 0.71
N ASP A 82 3.48 -7.19 1.84
CA ASP A 82 2.72 -8.44 1.94
C ASP A 82 1.37 -8.18 2.63
N GLY A 83 0.31 -8.10 1.84
CA GLY A 83 -0.96 -7.53 2.29
C GLY A 83 -0.77 -6.08 2.70
N ASP A 84 -1.18 -5.72 3.92
CA ASP A 84 -1.04 -4.38 4.50
C ASP A 84 0.18 -4.23 5.43
N ARG A 85 1.20 -5.07 5.21
CA ARG A 85 2.43 -5.10 6.00
C ARG A 85 3.65 -4.78 5.16
N MET A 86 4.62 -4.12 5.77
CA MET A 86 5.95 -3.90 5.21
C MET A 86 6.88 -4.98 5.76
N CYS A 87 7.55 -5.73 4.89
CA CYS A 87 8.53 -6.74 5.27
C CYS A 87 9.92 -6.33 4.83
N PHE A 88 10.89 -6.49 5.72
CA PHE A 88 12.30 -6.16 5.47
C PHE A 88 13.14 -7.43 5.52
N ASP A 89 13.93 -7.65 4.49
CA ASP A 89 14.88 -8.75 4.39
C ASP A 89 16.29 -8.15 4.45
N TYR A 90 16.89 -8.20 5.64
CA TYR A 90 18.28 -7.86 5.84
C TYR A 90 19.07 -9.16 5.74
N ASP A 91 20.09 -9.24 4.89
CA ASP A 91 20.88 -10.45 4.59
C ASP A 91 21.40 -11.23 5.83
N GLU A 92 21.43 -10.58 6.99
CA GLU A 92 21.84 -11.14 8.28
C GLU A 92 20.76 -12.01 8.95
N ALA A 93 19.49 -11.88 8.54
CA ALA A 93 18.35 -12.57 9.13
C ALA A 93 17.94 -13.81 8.29
N PRO A 94 17.53 -14.92 8.93
CA PRO A 94 17.09 -16.12 8.21
C PRO A 94 15.71 -15.96 7.55
N GLN A 95 14.98 -14.90 7.86
CA GLN A 95 13.62 -14.63 7.40
C GLN A 95 13.34 -13.13 7.42
N ALA A 96 12.53 -12.67 6.46
CA ALA A 96 12.08 -11.28 6.44
C ALA A 96 11.22 -10.94 7.67
N ASP A 97 11.48 -9.77 8.24
CA ASP A 97 10.75 -9.21 9.37
C ASP A 97 9.58 -8.37 8.86
N CYS A 98 8.35 -8.84 9.08
CA CYS A 98 7.13 -8.17 8.64
C CYS A 98 6.48 -7.35 9.77
N TYR A 99 6.06 -6.14 9.44
CA TYR A 99 5.46 -5.18 10.36
C TYR A 99 4.14 -4.61 9.82
N ASP A 100 3.16 -4.52 10.71
CA ASP A 100 2.01 -3.65 10.56
C ASP A 100 2.48 -2.19 10.55
N VAL A 101 2.01 -1.40 9.58
CA VAL A 101 2.43 0.01 9.43
C VAL A 101 1.33 0.95 9.94
N ARG A 102 1.70 1.96 10.73
CA ARG A 102 0.87 3.16 10.97
C ARG A 102 1.53 4.38 10.37
N ILE A 103 0.75 5.26 9.74
CA ILE A 103 1.24 6.52 9.18
C ILE A 103 0.32 7.66 9.61
N ASP A 104 0.89 8.63 10.33
CA ASP A 104 0.22 9.81 10.86
C ASP A 104 1.01 11.06 10.45
N GLY A 105 0.52 11.79 9.46
CA GLY A 105 1.32 12.85 8.81
C GLY A 105 2.60 12.24 8.23
N ASP A 106 3.76 12.74 8.67
CA ASP A 106 5.08 12.23 8.28
C ASP A 106 5.66 11.24 9.29
N SER A 107 4.93 10.93 10.36
CA SER A 107 5.35 9.89 11.31
C SER A 107 4.94 8.52 10.81
N VAL A 108 5.84 7.55 10.94
CA VAL A 108 5.57 6.13 10.71
C VAL A 108 5.86 5.33 11.99
N SER A 109 5.09 4.27 12.23
CA SER A 109 5.35 3.30 13.29
C SER A 109 5.30 1.89 12.74
N TRP A 110 6.33 1.10 13.07
CA TRP A 110 6.45 -0.31 12.75
C TRP A 110 5.93 -1.12 13.92
N ARG A 111 4.94 -1.97 13.67
CA ARG A 111 4.22 -2.71 14.71
C ARG A 111 4.26 -4.20 14.45
N ARG A 112 4.33 -4.97 15.52
CA ARG A 112 4.28 -6.42 15.52
C ARG A 112 3.48 -6.87 16.73
N ASP A 113 2.59 -7.85 16.55
CA ASP A 113 1.73 -8.39 17.61
C ASP A 113 0.96 -7.32 18.41
N GLY A 114 0.62 -6.21 17.74
CA GLY A 114 -0.10 -5.07 18.34
C GLY A 114 0.78 -4.04 19.06
N GLU A 115 2.07 -4.31 19.25
CA GLU A 115 3.03 -3.44 19.92
C GLU A 115 3.80 -2.59 18.90
N THR A 116 4.27 -1.40 19.31
CA THR A 116 5.12 -0.56 18.46
C THR A 116 6.57 -0.87 18.78
N GLU A 117 7.27 -1.48 17.83
CA GLU A 117 8.69 -1.82 17.96
C GLU A 117 9.58 -0.69 17.44
N GLY A 118 9.14 -0.02 16.37
CA GLY A 118 9.91 1.07 15.78
C GLY A 118 9.09 2.30 15.46
N ARG A 119 9.75 3.45 15.42
CA ARG A 119 9.19 4.72 14.94
C ARG A 119 10.12 5.36 13.94
N GLY A 120 9.57 6.15 13.05
CA GLY A 120 10.33 6.91 12.07
C GLY A 120 9.62 8.16 11.61
N THR A 121 10.37 9.00 10.91
CA THR A 121 9.87 10.18 10.20
C THR A 121 10.19 9.98 8.72
N ILE A 122 9.16 10.13 7.90
CA ILE A 122 9.22 10.09 6.45
C ILE A 122 9.75 11.43 5.95
N VAL A 123 10.75 11.38 5.08
CA VAL A 123 11.35 12.53 4.39
C VAL A 123 11.26 12.27 2.90
N GLU A 124 10.83 13.29 2.16
CA GLU A 124 10.61 13.17 0.71
C GLU A 124 11.91 12.86 -0.05
N GLY A 125 11.86 11.88 -0.95
CA GLY A 125 12.98 11.50 -1.83
C GLY A 125 14.14 10.77 -1.11
N ASN A 126 15.33 10.85 -1.71
CA ASN A 126 16.60 10.38 -1.15
C ASN A 126 17.54 11.57 -0.86
N PRO A 127 17.26 12.41 0.17
CA PRO A 127 18.06 13.61 0.46
C PRO A 127 19.48 13.27 0.90
N ASN A 128 19.72 12.06 1.39
CA ASN A 128 21.01 11.57 1.82
C ASN A 128 21.89 11.08 0.66
N ASN A 129 21.31 10.87 -0.53
CA ASN A 129 21.98 10.30 -1.71
C ASN A 129 22.66 8.96 -1.37
N PHE A 130 21.94 8.09 -0.64
CA PHE A 130 22.33 6.70 -0.51
C PHE A 130 22.40 6.04 -1.89
#